data_AF-A0A1M7AIH7-F1
#
_entry.id   AF-A0A1M7AIH7-F1
#
_cell.length_a   1.000
_cell.length_b   1.000
_cell.length_c   1.000
_cell.angle_alpha   90.00
_cell.angle_beta   90.00
_cell.angle_gamma   90.00
#
_symmetry.space_group_name_H-M   'P 1'
#
loop_
_entity.id
_entity.type
_entity.pdbx_description
1 polymer ?
#
loop_
_entity_poly.entity_id
_entity_poly.type
_entity_poly.pdbx_seq_one_letter_code
_entity_poly.pdbx_strand_id
1 'polypeptide(L)'
;MSVPKDCGFVVHDAGHFYTLGALDGYQTQYLRFVKRFDRDDPSKYPGNKGAYSGTTLQIVLRVLLNRVKYLQGQKWCVENVMIRLCLMLAIWLLEFRAARRHGRGYWHGLDFASHQHLCEQCGHTVCEHS
;
A
#
# COMPACT_ATOMS: atom_id res chain seq x y z
N MET A 1 31.75 21.30 -21.83
CA MET A 1 30.67 21.26 -20.83
C MET A 1 29.39 20.83 -21.53
N SER A 2 28.99 19.56 -21.39
CA SER A 2 27.82 19.01 -22.07
C SER A 2 26.56 19.37 -21.30
N VAL A 3 25.61 20.00 -22.00
CA VAL A 3 24.23 20.24 -21.55
C VAL A 3 23.61 18.90 -21.12
N PRO A 4 22.92 18.81 -19.97
CA PRO A 4 22.19 17.60 -19.62
C PRO A 4 21.15 17.31 -20.72
N LYS A 5 21.12 16.07 -21.23
CA LYS A 5 20.04 15.61 -22.11
C LYS A 5 18.71 15.91 -21.41
N ASP A 6 17.88 16.73 -22.05
CA ASP A 6 16.47 16.84 -21.73
C ASP A 6 15.85 15.44 -21.77
N CYS A 7 15.66 14.85 -20.59
CA CYS A 7 14.87 13.65 -20.43
C CYS A 7 13.42 14.05 -20.67
N GLY A 8 13.00 13.99 -21.94
CA GLY A 8 11.70 14.46 -22.42
C GLY A 8 10.50 13.78 -21.76
N PHE A 9 10.14 14.24 -20.55
CA PHE A 9 8.87 13.97 -19.90
C PHE A 9 8.54 15.09 -18.91
N VAL A 10 7.26 15.45 -18.87
CA VAL A 10 6.70 16.43 -17.93
C VAL A 10 5.79 15.70 -16.95
N VAL A 11 6.05 15.89 -15.65
CA VAL A 11 5.27 15.32 -14.54
C VAL A 11 3.95 16.08 -14.42
N HIS A 12 2.80 15.39 -14.55
CA HIS A 12 1.48 16.03 -14.47
C HIS A 12 0.72 15.80 -13.15
N ASP A 13 1.00 14.71 -12.42
CA ASP A 13 0.65 14.50 -11.00
C ASP A 13 1.64 13.47 -10.41
N ALA A 14 2.42 13.84 -9.40
CA ALA A 14 3.55 13.03 -8.90
C ALA A 14 3.11 11.86 -8.00
N GLY A 15 1.81 11.75 -7.69
CA GLY A 15 1.31 10.95 -6.58
C GLY A 15 1.54 11.66 -5.24
N HIS A 16 1.19 10.99 -4.14
CA HIS A 16 1.41 11.58 -2.80
C HIS A 16 2.76 11.13 -2.26
N PHE A 17 3.60 12.10 -1.94
CA PHE A 17 4.92 11.87 -1.34
C PHE A 17 4.91 12.35 0.10
N TYR A 18 5.33 11.47 1.01
CA TYR A 18 5.40 11.74 2.44
C TYR A 18 6.82 11.52 2.93
N THR A 19 7.30 12.42 3.77
CA THR A 19 8.52 12.25 4.55
C THR A 19 8.16 11.73 5.93
N LEU A 20 8.80 10.65 6.36
CA LEU A 20 8.66 10.10 7.70
C LEU A 20 9.92 10.44 8.49
N GLY A 21 9.72 11.01 9.68
CA GLY A 21 10.80 11.22 10.64
C GLY A 21 11.26 9.90 11.26
N ALA A 22 12.49 9.88 11.77
CA ALA A 22 12.99 8.81 12.63
C ALA A 22 13.01 9.28 14.08
N LEU A 23 12.67 8.38 15.00
CA LEU A 23 12.95 8.61 16.43
C LEU A 23 14.48 8.57 16.61
N ASP A 24 15.03 9.54 17.32
CA ASP A 24 16.46 9.64 17.69
C ASP A 24 17.48 9.83 16.54
N GLY A 25 17.08 10.28 15.34
CA GLY A 25 18.04 10.40 14.22
C GLY A 25 17.75 11.42 13.13
N TYR A 26 18.76 11.62 12.27
CA TYR A 26 18.76 12.50 11.09
C TYR A 26 18.26 11.84 9.80
N GLN A 27 17.83 10.58 9.85
CA GLN A 27 17.42 9.85 8.64
C GLN A 27 15.96 10.16 8.27
N THR A 28 15.77 10.76 7.11
CA THR A 28 14.46 10.92 6.48
C THR A 28 14.11 9.66 5.69
N GLN A 29 12.98 9.06 6.01
CA GLN A 29 12.40 7.99 5.18
C GLN A 29 11.34 8.58 4.26
N TYR A 30 11.13 7.96 3.10
CA TYR A 30 10.22 8.46 2.09
C TYR A 30 9.16 7.42 1.75
N LEU A 31 7.89 7.83 1.75
CA LEU A 31 6.76 7.00 1.37
C LEU A 31 6.05 7.64 0.19
N ARG A 32 5.91 6.90 -0.92
CA ARG A 32 5.24 7.37 -2.12
C ARG A 32 4.05 6.49 -2.47
N PHE A 33 2.88 7.12 -2.53
CA PHE A 33 1.67 6.51 -3.08
C PHE A 33 1.53 6.95 -4.53
N VAL A 34 1.48 5.99 -5.44
CA VAL A 34 1.27 6.24 -6.86
C VAL A 34 0.01 5.52 -7.31
N LYS A 35 -0.58 6.01 -8.40
CA LYS A 35 -1.58 5.26 -9.14
C LYS A 35 -0.90 4.61 -10.35
N ARG A 36 -1.20 3.33 -10.60
CA ARG A 36 -0.68 2.58 -11.75
C ARG A 36 -1.59 2.80 -12.96
N PHE A 37 -1.06 2.69 -14.17
CA PHE A 37 -1.86 2.64 -15.40
C PHE A 37 -1.52 1.39 -16.20
N ASP A 38 -2.49 0.89 -16.96
CA ASP A 38 -2.28 -0.14 -17.95
C ASP A 38 -1.60 0.48 -19.17
N ARG A 39 -0.45 -0.06 -19.58
CA ARG A 39 0.33 0.48 -20.71
C ARG A 39 -0.48 0.44 -22.01
N ASP A 40 -1.34 -0.57 -22.15
CA ASP A 40 -2.13 -0.82 -23.35
C ASP A 40 -3.48 -0.08 -23.33
N ASP A 41 -3.92 0.38 -22.14
CA ASP A 41 -5.11 1.22 -21.99
C ASP A 41 -4.94 2.32 -20.92
N PRO A 42 -4.26 3.43 -21.26
CA PRO A 42 -4.08 4.56 -20.36
C PRO A 42 -5.40 5.28 -20.00
N SER A 43 -6.49 5.02 -20.75
CA SER A 43 -7.77 5.72 -20.60
C SER A 43 -8.54 5.29 -19.36
N LYS A 44 -8.26 4.10 -18.80
CA LYS A 44 -8.86 3.60 -17.55
C LYS A 44 -8.45 4.40 -16.32
N TYR A 45 -7.40 5.22 -16.40
CA TYR A 45 -6.91 6.04 -15.28
C TYR A 45 -6.41 7.41 -15.78
N PRO A 46 -7.31 8.32 -16.18
CA PRO A 46 -6.94 9.63 -16.71
C PRO A 46 -6.13 10.41 -15.66
N GLY A 47 -4.85 10.70 -15.97
CA GLY A 47 -3.90 11.40 -15.10
C GLY A 47 -2.58 10.67 -14.81
N ASN A 48 -2.47 9.38 -15.16
CA ASN A 48 -1.27 8.58 -14.89
C ASN A 48 -0.38 8.43 -16.14
N LYS A 49 0.75 9.13 -16.21
CA LYS A 49 1.83 8.85 -17.17
C LYS A 49 3.13 8.63 -16.40
N GLY A 50 3.76 7.46 -16.58
CA GLY A 50 4.99 7.02 -15.89
C GLY A 50 4.73 6.09 -14.71
N ALA A 51 4.75 4.77 -14.94
CA ALA A 51 4.45 3.76 -13.95
C ALA A 51 5.69 3.49 -13.09
N TYR A 52 5.73 4.07 -11.89
CA TYR A 52 6.67 3.65 -10.85
C TYR A 52 5.96 2.66 -9.91
N SER A 53 6.72 1.74 -9.31
CA SER A 53 6.20 0.84 -8.27
C SER A 53 6.00 1.61 -6.96
N GLY A 54 4.86 2.28 -6.81
CA GLY A 54 4.47 2.89 -5.54
C GLY A 54 3.68 1.93 -4.64
N THR A 55 3.57 2.32 -3.38
CA THR A 55 3.00 1.51 -2.30
C THR A 55 1.49 1.69 -2.22
N THR A 56 0.74 0.60 -1.96
CA THR A 56 -0.70 0.68 -1.67
C THR A 56 -0.93 0.96 -0.19
N LEU A 57 -2.09 1.51 0.16
CA LEU A 57 -2.48 1.70 1.57
C LEU A 57 -2.38 0.39 2.38
N GLN A 58 -2.73 -0.74 1.77
CA GLN A 58 -2.71 -2.05 2.43
C GLN A 58 -1.30 -2.48 2.81
N ILE A 59 -0.28 -2.22 1.99
CA ILE A 59 1.12 -2.55 2.31
C ILE A 59 1.56 -1.77 3.56
N VAL A 60 1.25 -0.47 3.63
CA VAL A 60 1.58 0.37 4.79
C VAL A 60 0.87 -0.14 6.05
N LEU A 61 -0.43 -0.43 5.96
CA LEU A 61 -1.20 -0.96 7.08
C LEU A 61 -0.67 -2.31 7.58
N ARG A 62 -0.20 -3.19 6.68
CA ARG A 62 0.41 -4.48 7.05
C ARG A 62 1.74 -4.30 7.76
N VAL A 63 2.57 -3.34 7.33
CA VAL A 63 3.81 -2.98 8.05
C VAL A 63 3.50 -2.50 9.47
N LEU A 64 2.51 -1.63 9.63
CA LEU A 64 2.06 -1.16 10.94
C LEU A 64 1.52 -2.31 11.80
N LEU A 65 0.72 -3.20 11.21
CA LEU A 65 0.18 -4.39 11.90
C LEU A 65 1.30 -5.29 12.41
N ASN A 66 2.31 -5.55 11.58
CA ASN A 66 3.50 -6.32 11.96
C ASN A 66 4.28 -5.63 13.09
N ARG A 67 4.43 -4.30 13.03
CA ARG A 67 5.12 -3.55 14.09
C ARG A 67 4.38 -3.63 15.42
N VAL A 68 3.06 -3.50 15.44
CA VAL A 68 2.26 -3.61 16.67
C VAL A 68 2.28 -5.04 17.21
N LYS A 69 2.26 -6.06 16.34
CA LYS A 69 2.46 -7.47 16.75
C LYS A 69 3.80 -7.66 17.44
N TYR A 70 4.87 -7.07 16.91
CA TYR A 70 6.19 -7.09 17.55
C TYR A 70 6.17 -6.42 18.94
N LEU A 71 5.60 -5.21 19.06
CA LEU A 71 5.50 -4.50 20.35
C LEU A 71 4.73 -5.32 21.40
N GLN A 72 3.63 -5.96 20.99
CA GLN A 72 2.86 -6.85 21.87
C GLN A 72 3.69 -8.04 22.38
N GLY A 73 4.61 -8.55 21.56
CA GLY A 73 5.54 -9.63 21.95
C GLY A 73 6.63 -9.17 22.92
N GLN A 74 6.98 -7.88 22.93
CA GLN A 74 7.92 -7.32 23.90
C GLN A 74 7.27 -7.11 25.27
N LYS A 75 6.07 -6.54 25.28
CA LYS A 75 5.27 -6.34 26.49
C LYS A 75 3.80 -6.43 26.13
N TRP A 76 3.08 -7.31 26.83
CA TRP A 76 1.65 -7.43 26.67
C TRP A 76 0.95 -6.13 27.07
N CYS A 77 0.08 -5.63 26.20
CA CYS A 77 -0.68 -4.40 26.37
C CYS A 77 -2.03 -4.52 25.64
N VAL A 78 -3.12 -4.11 26.26
CA VAL A 78 -4.47 -4.27 25.69
C VAL A 78 -4.70 -3.33 24.51
N GLU A 79 -4.11 -2.13 24.55
CA GLU A 79 -4.16 -1.13 23.49
C GLU A 79 -3.53 -1.67 22.20
N ASN A 80 -2.42 -2.40 22.28
CA ASN A 80 -1.82 -3.08 21.13
C ASN A 80 -2.76 -4.13 20.52
N VAL A 81 -3.54 -4.86 21.34
CA VAL A 81 -4.54 -5.81 20.85
C VAL A 81 -5.64 -5.06 20.07
N MET A 82 -6.14 -3.95 20.62
CA MET A 82 -7.15 -3.12 19.97
C MET A 82 -6.64 -2.49 18.67
N ILE A 83 -5.42 -1.96 18.67
CA ILE A 83 -4.78 -1.39 17.47
C ILE A 83 -4.67 -2.46 16.38
N ARG A 84 -4.25 -3.69 16.73
CA ARG A 84 -4.18 -4.80 15.75
C ARG A 84 -5.54 -5.11 15.14
N LEU A 85 -6.60 -5.18 15.95
CA LEU A 85 -7.96 -5.42 15.46
C LEU A 85 -8.43 -4.33 14.49
N CYS A 86 -8.18 -3.05 14.81
CA CYS A 86 -8.52 -1.93 13.94
C CYS A 86 -7.74 -1.96 12.62
N LEU A 87 -6.43 -2.26 12.66
CA LEU A 87 -5.60 -2.39 11.46
C LEU A 87 -6.05 -3.55 10.57
N MET A 88 -6.37 -4.71 11.19
CA MET A 88 -6.93 -5.86 10.47
C MET A 88 -8.28 -5.51 9.82
N LEU A 89 -9.14 -4.78 10.52
CA LEU A 89 -10.44 -4.35 9.99
C LEU A 89 -10.26 -3.39 8.80
N ALA A 90 -9.34 -2.44 8.90
CA ALA A 90 -9.03 -1.53 7.80
C ALA A 90 -8.55 -2.28 6.55
N ILE A 91 -7.64 -3.24 6.71
CA ILE A 91 -7.17 -4.09 5.60
C ILE A 91 -8.33 -4.92 5.02
N TRP A 92 -9.14 -5.55 5.89
CA TRP A 92 -10.29 -6.35 5.47
C TRP A 92 -11.30 -5.52 4.67
N LEU A 93 -11.61 -4.30 5.11
CA LEU A 93 -12.52 -3.39 4.40
C LEU A 93 -11.99 -2.98 3.03
N LEU A 94 -10.67 -2.84 2.88
CA LEU A 94 -10.04 -2.56 1.58
C LEU A 94 -10.18 -3.74 0.63
N GLU A 95 -9.97 -4.97 1.11
CA GLU A 95 -10.16 -6.20 0.32
C GLU A 95 -11.64 -6.39 -0.04
N PHE A 96 -12.55 -6.25 0.92
CA PHE A 96 -13.99 -6.35 0.70
C PHE A 96 -14.47 -5.33 -0.34
N ARG A 97 -14.00 -4.08 -0.24
CA ARG A 97 -14.30 -3.02 -1.23
C ARG A 97 -13.80 -3.41 -2.62
N ALA A 98 -12.59 -3.96 -2.73
CA ALA A 98 -12.03 -4.39 -4.01
C ALA A 98 -12.86 -5.54 -4.60
N ALA A 99 -13.12 -6.60 -3.83
CA ALA A 99 -13.95 -7.73 -4.25
C ALA A 99 -15.33 -7.28 -4.73
N ARG A 100 -16.03 -6.44 -3.94
CA ARG A 100 -17.33 -5.87 -4.31
C ARG A 100 -17.28 -5.10 -5.63
N ARG A 101 -16.22 -4.32 -5.87
CA ARG A 101 -16.06 -3.54 -7.11
C ARG A 101 -15.86 -4.44 -8.34
N HIS A 102 -15.29 -5.62 -8.15
CA HIS A 102 -15.10 -6.62 -9.20
C HIS A 102 -16.25 -7.65 -9.27
N GLY A 103 -17.36 -7.43 -8.56
CA GLY A 103 -18.50 -8.36 -8.56
C GLY A 103 -18.20 -9.71 -7.91
N ARG A 104 -17.16 -9.80 -7.07
CA ARG A 104 -16.74 -11.01 -6.38
C ARG A 104 -17.28 -11.03 -4.95
N GLY A 105 -17.62 -12.22 -4.45
CA GLY A 105 -17.86 -12.43 -3.02
C GLY A 105 -16.54 -12.36 -2.24
N TYR A 106 -16.60 -11.88 -1.00
CA TYR A 106 -15.46 -11.88 -0.08
C TYR A 106 -15.88 -12.49 1.25
N TRP A 107 -15.54 -13.76 1.42
CA TRP A 107 -16.04 -14.61 2.52
C TRP A 107 -14.98 -14.93 3.57
N HIS A 108 -13.88 -14.17 3.57
CA HIS A 108 -12.76 -14.40 4.46
C HIS A 108 -12.97 -13.73 5.82
N GLY A 109 -12.51 -14.40 6.88
CA GLY A 109 -12.48 -13.84 8.23
C GLY A 109 -11.52 -12.66 8.38
N LEU A 110 -11.61 -11.97 9.52
CA LEU A 110 -10.75 -10.82 9.83
C LEU A 110 -9.26 -11.21 9.93
N ASP A 111 -8.98 -12.43 10.37
CA ASP A 111 -7.65 -13.06 10.42
C ASP A 111 -6.96 -13.10 9.05
N PHE A 112 -7.75 -13.17 7.97
CA PHE A 112 -7.24 -13.16 6.62
C PHE A 112 -6.46 -11.88 6.29
N ALA A 113 -6.83 -10.76 6.91
CA ALA A 113 -6.12 -9.48 6.78
C ALA A 113 -4.66 -9.52 7.29
N SER A 114 -4.28 -10.53 8.08
CA SER A 114 -2.91 -10.70 8.56
C SER A 114 -2.00 -11.52 7.64
N HIS A 115 -2.53 -12.09 6.55
CA HIS A 115 -1.76 -12.93 5.63
C HIS A 115 -0.67 -12.12 4.91
N GLN A 116 0.47 -12.76 4.65
CA GLN A 116 1.63 -12.12 4.01
C GLN A 116 1.70 -12.36 2.50
N HIS A 117 0.94 -13.33 1.98
CA HIS A 117 0.90 -13.57 0.55
C HIS A 117 0.04 -12.51 -0.14
N LEU A 118 0.69 -11.63 -0.91
CA LEU A 118 0.04 -10.56 -1.66
C LEU A 118 0.37 -10.75 -3.14
N CYS A 119 -0.61 -10.50 -4.00
CA CYS A 119 -0.34 -10.42 -5.43
C CYS A 119 0.68 -9.30 -5.70
N GLU A 120 1.78 -9.63 -6.39
CA GLU A 120 2.85 -8.68 -6.71
C GLU A 120 2.37 -7.53 -7.62
N GLN A 121 1.31 -7.79 -8.40
CA GLN A 121 0.76 -6.83 -9.36
C GLN A 121 -0.19 -5.81 -8.73
N CYS A 122 -1.06 -6.24 -7.81
CA CYS A 122 -2.11 -5.38 -7.26
C CYS A 122 -2.06 -5.18 -5.73
N GLY A 123 -1.29 -5.99 -5.00
CA GLY A 123 -1.15 -5.92 -3.55
C GLY A 123 -2.33 -6.48 -2.75
N HIS A 124 -3.31 -7.10 -3.41
CA HIS A 124 -4.46 -7.76 -2.77
C HIS A 124 -4.13 -9.19 -2.35
N THR A 125 -4.77 -9.66 -1.27
CA THR A 125 -4.65 -11.05 -0.81
C THR A 125 -5.48 -12.02 -1.63
N VAL A 126 -6.59 -11.57 -2.23
CA VAL A 126 -7.44 -12.39 -3.10
C VAL A 126 -7.43 -11.77 -4.49
N CYS A 127 -6.66 -12.36 -5.40
CA CYS A 127 -6.55 -11.90 -6.78
C CYS A 127 -6.69 -13.08 -7.74
N GLU A 128 -7.22 -12.84 -8.94
CA GLU A 128 -7.25 -13.85 -10.02
C GLU A 128 -5.89 -14.03 -10.70
N HIS A 129 -4.91 -13.19 -10.34
CA HIS A 129 -3.54 -13.22 -10.85
C HIS A 129 -2.59 -14.04 -9.97
N SER A 130 -3.09 -14.63 -8.89
CA SER A 130 -2.32 -15.40 -7.89
C SER A 130 -2.69 -16.86 -7.86
#